data_AF-A0A3M4B780-F1
#
_entry.id   AF-A0A3M4B780-F1
#
_cell.length_a   1.000
_cell.length_b   1.000
_cell.length_c   1.000
_cell.angle_alpha   90.00
_cell.angle_beta   90.00
_cell.angle_gamma   90.00
#
_symmetry.space_group_name_H-M   'P 1'
#
loop_
_entity.id
_entity.type
_entity.pdbx_description
1 polymer ?
#
loop_
_entity_poly.entity_id
_entity_poly.type
_entity_poly.pdbx_seq_one_letter_code
_entity_poly.pdbx_strand_id
1 'polypeptide(L)'
;AEMKADAYHPAWKNYTGTDRGVGADVVKGDGAKASVPSKTAVQELEVDAQKNLKAREVVGDGLEHDHIPSFAALRTAKEAELGRPLTELETKTLYQNSTAVEVPRDVHIAGPTYGGKNTPAQIQQDAADLCGAVCRDTEALRANLNSRGYDSKLVDETVQKIVERNRNTGVIK
;
A
#
# COMPACT_ATOMS: atom_id res chain seq x y z
N ALA A 1 0.89 28.38 -13.53
CA ALA A 1 0.07 28.18 -12.31
C ALA A 1 0.74 27.08 -11.52
N GLU A 2 1.28 27.40 -10.34
CA GLU A 2 1.98 26.43 -9.47
C GLU A 2 1.01 25.34 -9.04
N MET A 3 1.26 24.10 -9.47
CA MET A 3 0.62 22.93 -8.90
C MET A 3 1.20 22.72 -7.52
N LYS A 4 0.48 23.17 -6.49
CA LYS A 4 0.79 22.80 -5.11
C LYS A 4 0.70 21.28 -5.02
N ALA A 5 1.77 20.65 -4.53
CA ALA A 5 1.74 19.26 -4.14
C ALA A 5 0.62 19.12 -3.10
N ASP A 6 -0.44 18.39 -3.44
CA ASP A 6 -1.54 18.11 -2.52
C ASP A 6 -0.98 17.28 -1.37
N ALA A 7 -0.64 17.97 -0.29
CA ALA A 7 -0.47 17.39 1.01
C ALA A 7 -1.79 16.68 1.35
N TYR A 8 -1.73 15.35 1.44
CA TYR A 8 -2.55 14.53 2.33
C TYR A 8 -3.96 15.10 2.60
N HIS A 9 -4.94 14.69 1.79
CA HIS A 9 -6.30 15.23 1.81
C HIS A 9 -6.87 15.33 3.25
N PRO A 10 -7.37 16.49 3.69
CA PRO A 10 -7.72 16.74 5.10
C PRO A 10 -8.84 15.85 5.65
N ALA A 11 -9.63 15.20 4.79
CA ALA A 11 -10.71 14.29 5.19
C ALA A 11 -10.25 12.97 5.85
N TRP A 12 -8.95 12.65 5.80
CA TRP A 12 -8.43 11.36 6.30
C TRP A 12 -7.91 11.43 7.74
N LYS A 13 -7.83 12.62 8.34
CA LYS A 13 -7.42 12.80 9.74
C LYS A 13 -8.46 12.29 10.76
N ASN A 14 -9.72 12.11 10.34
CA ASN A 14 -10.84 11.82 11.24
C ASN A 14 -11.54 10.48 10.97
N TYR A 15 -10.93 9.55 10.21
CA TYR A 15 -11.54 8.24 9.96
C TYR A 15 -11.39 7.33 11.19
N THR A 16 -12.41 7.35 12.07
CA THR A 16 -12.59 6.35 13.12
C THR A 16 -13.41 5.21 12.52
N GLY A 17 -12.81 4.03 12.31
CA GLY A 17 -13.44 2.87 11.65
C GLY A 17 -14.57 2.21 12.45
N THR A 18 -15.62 2.95 12.80
CA THR A 18 -16.73 2.48 13.64
C THR A 18 -17.98 2.02 12.89
N ASP A 19 -18.01 2.07 11.56
CA ASP A 19 -19.17 1.58 10.81
C ASP A 19 -19.14 0.05 10.70
N ARG A 20 -19.56 -0.60 11.80
CA ARG A 20 -19.93 -2.02 11.86
C ARG A 20 -21.16 -2.25 10.97
N GLY A 21 -20.93 -2.68 9.74
CA GLY A 21 -21.96 -3.29 8.90
C GLY A 21 -22.27 -4.71 9.36
N VAL A 22 -23.50 -4.93 9.80
CA VAL A 22 -24.06 -6.20 10.28
C VAL A 22 -24.71 -6.96 9.10
N GLY A 23 -24.60 -8.29 9.07
CA GLY A 23 -25.39 -9.22 8.21
C GLY A 23 -24.56 -9.90 7.11
N ALA A 24 -24.12 -11.15 7.28
CA ALA A 24 -24.86 -12.41 7.05
C ALA A 24 -25.09 -12.72 5.55
N ASP A 25 -24.33 -13.66 4.99
CA ASP A 25 -24.84 -15.01 4.69
C ASP A 25 -23.81 -15.86 3.94
N VAL A 26 -23.74 -17.14 4.32
CA VAL A 26 -22.89 -18.17 3.75
C VAL A 26 -23.40 -18.53 2.35
N VAL A 27 -22.57 -18.30 1.33
CA VAL A 27 -22.70 -18.98 0.03
C VAL A 27 -21.36 -19.58 -0.35
N LYS A 28 -21.38 -20.91 -0.45
CA LYS A 28 -20.28 -21.78 -0.86
C LYS A 28 -20.10 -21.66 -2.38
N GLY A 29 -18.94 -21.19 -2.83
CA GLY A 29 -18.56 -21.15 -4.24
C GLY A 29 -17.05 -21.15 -4.38
N ASP A 30 -16.51 -22.21 -4.97
CA ASP A 30 -15.09 -22.38 -5.28
C ASP A 30 -14.68 -21.42 -6.42
N GLY A 31 -13.72 -20.53 -6.15
CA GLY A 31 -13.12 -19.66 -7.17
C GLY A 31 -12.43 -18.43 -6.57
N ALA A 32 -11.10 -18.37 -6.71
CA ALA A 32 -10.19 -17.32 -6.23
C ALA A 32 -10.31 -16.98 -4.72
N LYS A 33 -9.40 -17.51 -3.90
CA LYS A 33 -9.33 -17.15 -2.48
C LYS A 33 -8.97 -15.67 -2.33
N ALA A 34 -9.98 -14.82 -2.24
CA ALA A 34 -9.87 -13.57 -1.50
C ALA A 34 -9.42 -13.95 -0.07
N SER A 35 -8.31 -13.40 0.40
CA SER A 35 -7.86 -13.59 1.77
C SER A 35 -8.95 -13.04 2.69
N VAL A 36 -9.64 -13.94 3.39
CA VAL A 36 -10.47 -13.56 4.53
C VAL A 36 -9.49 -13.00 5.55
N PRO A 37 -9.70 -11.78 6.09
CA PRO A 37 -8.78 -11.20 7.05
C PRO A 37 -8.61 -12.15 8.24
N SER A 38 -7.36 -12.42 8.61
CA SER A 38 -7.02 -13.19 9.81
C SER A 38 -7.73 -12.59 11.03
N LYS A 39 -8.17 -13.41 11.99
CA LYS A 39 -8.71 -12.90 13.27
C LYS A 39 -7.61 -12.32 14.18
N THR A 40 -6.34 -12.44 13.79
CA THR A 40 -5.19 -11.95 14.57
C THR A 40 -4.83 -10.52 14.19
N ALA A 41 -4.28 -9.77 15.14
CA ALA A 41 -3.66 -8.47 14.88
C ALA A 41 -2.67 -8.56 13.70
N VAL A 42 -2.53 -7.44 12.98
CA VAL A 42 -1.51 -7.30 11.94
C VAL A 42 -0.12 -7.54 12.52
N GLN A 43 0.73 -8.23 11.78
CA GLN A 43 2.11 -8.48 12.17
C GLN A 43 3.05 -7.63 11.35
N GLU A 44 4.18 -7.29 11.95
CA GLU A 44 5.28 -6.67 11.24
C GLU A 44 5.73 -7.52 10.04
N LEU A 45 6.07 -6.85 8.94
CA LEU A 45 6.39 -7.40 7.62
C LEU A 45 5.24 -8.18 6.95
N GLU A 46 4.02 -8.10 7.48
CA GLU A 46 2.84 -8.63 6.82
C GLU A 46 2.52 -7.81 5.55
N VAL A 47 2.14 -8.51 4.48
CA VAL A 47 1.83 -7.91 3.18
C VAL A 47 0.42 -8.29 2.76
N ASP A 48 -0.45 -7.32 2.54
CA ASP A 48 -1.80 -7.55 2.03
C ASP A 48 -2.37 -6.26 1.38
N ALA A 49 -3.67 -6.26 1.09
CA ALA A 49 -4.43 -5.07 0.77
C ALA A 49 -4.41 -4.12 1.95
N GLN A 50 -4.30 -2.83 1.68
CA GLN A 50 -4.42 -1.79 2.69
C GLN A 50 -5.66 -1.97 3.59
N LYS A 51 -6.82 -2.31 3.01
CA LYS A 51 -8.05 -2.54 3.80
C LYS A 51 -7.95 -3.73 4.76
N ASN A 52 -7.20 -4.77 4.40
CA ASN A 52 -7.06 -5.99 5.19
C ASN A 52 -6.08 -5.81 6.35
N LEU A 53 -5.00 -5.05 6.13
CA LEU A 53 -4.08 -4.62 7.19
C LEU A 53 -4.79 -3.67 8.16
N LYS A 54 -5.44 -2.64 7.61
CA LYS A 54 -6.19 -1.63 8.39
C LYS A 54 -7.27 -2.23 9.28
N ALA A 55 -7.95 -3.28 8.82
CA ALA A 55 -8.98 -3.97 9.60
C ALA A 55 -8.46 -4.68 10.87
N ARG A 56 -7.14 -4.87 10.99
CA ARG A 56 -6.49 -5.59 12.09
C ARG A 56 -5.38 -4.77 12.77
N GLU A 57 -5.34 -3.47 12.50
CA GLU A 57 -4.38 -2.55 13.12
C GLU A 57 -4.55 -2.49 14.64
N VAL A 58 -3.47 -2.26 15.37
CA VAL A 58 -3.50 -2.08 16.82
C VAL A 58 -3.00 -0.68 17.16
N VAL A 59 -3.85 0.11 17.82
CA VAL A 59 -3.46 1.46 18.23
C VAL A 59 -2.28 1.39 19.22
N GLY A 60 -1.17 2.04 18.85
CA GLY A 60 0.01 2.17 19.70
C GLY A 60 1.05 1.05 19.56
N ASP A 61 0.90 0.15 18.57
CA ASP A 61 1.92 -0.86 18.23
C ASP A 61 3.15 -0.26 17.50
N GLY A 62 3.03 0.96 16.98
CA GLY A 62 4.11 1.67 16.29
C GLY A 62 4.32 1.22 14.83
N LEU A 63 3.40 0.42 14.30
CA LEU A 63 3.41 -0.03 12.91
C LEU A 63 2.65 0.95 12.01
N GLU A 64 3.12 1.08 10.76
CA GLU A 64 2.53 1.91 9.72
C GLU A 64 2.39 1.09 8.42
N HIS A 65 1.36 1.41 7.62
CA HIS A 65 1.10 0.76 6.33
C HIS A 65 1.88 1.46 5.20
N ASP A 66 2.98 0.88 4.76
CA ASP A 66 3.80 1.40 3.66
C ASP A 66 3.30 0.86 2.31
N HIS A 67 2.90 1.76 1.40
CA HIS A 67 2.34 1.39 0.11
C HIS A 67 3.46 1.22 -0.92
N ILE A 68 3.57 0.03 -1.52
CA ILE A 68 4.60 -0.29 -2.51
C ILE A 68 3.94 -0.84 -3.79
N PRO A 69 3.96 -0.09 -4.92
CA PRO A 69 4.56 1.24 -5.07
C PRO A 69 3.68 2.31 -4.39
N SER A 70 4.18 3.55 -4.30
CA SER A 70 3.43 4.63 -3.65
C SER A 70 2.02 4.81 -4.24
N PHE A 71 1.04 5.11 -3.37
CA PHE A 71 -0.34 5.33 -3.81
C PHE A 71 -0.47 6.47 -4.83
N ALA A 72 0.38 7.50 -4.74
CA ALA A 72 0.39 8.59 -5.70
C ALA A 72 0.69 8.11 -7.13
N ALA A 73 1.67 7.22 -7.29
CA ALA A 73 1.99 6.62 -8.59
C ALA A 73 0.84 5.76 -9.12
N LEU A 74 0.22 4.94 -8.26
CA LEU A 74 -0.94 4.12 -8.63
C LEU A 74 -2.12 4.98 -9.12
N ARG A 75 -2.43 6.06 -8.39
CA ARG A 75 -3.50 6.99 -8.78
C ARG A 75 -3.19 7.63 -10.12
N THR A 76 -1.99 8.21 -10.28
CA THR A 76 -1.59 8.88 -11.52
C THR A 76 -1.61 7.92 -12.71
N ALA A 77 -1.14 6.68 -12.55
CA ALA A 77 -1.19 5.66 -13.59
C ALA A 77 -2.65 5.35 -14.00
N LYS A 78 -3.54 5.19 -13.01
CA LYS A 78 -4.95 4.89 -13.29
C LYS A 78 -5.68 6.05 -13.96
N GLU A 79 -5.39 7.28 -13.56
CA GLU A 79 -5.96 8.48 -14.20
C GLU A 79 -5.47 8.63 -15.64
N ALA A 80 -4.19 8.34 -15.91
CA ALA A 80 -3.64 8.33 -17.25
C ALA A 80 -4.30 7.24 -18.13
N GLU A 81 -4.52 6.04 -17.59
CA GLU A 81 -5.23 4.95 -18.27
C GLU A 81 -6.67 5.33 -18.66
N LEU A 82 -7.38 6.01 -17.75
CA LEU A 82 -8.77 6.44 -17.97
C LEU A 82 -8.90 7.73 -18.78
N GLY A 83 -7.83 8.51 -18.92
CA GLY A 83 -7.85 9.83 -19.53
C GLY A 83 -8.64 10.89 -18.75
N ARG A 84 -8.88 10.65 -17.45
CA ARG A 84 -9.61 11.56 -16.55
C ARG A 84 -9.21 11.36 -15.08
N PRO A 85 -9.46 12.34 -14.20
CA PRO A 85 -9.33 12.15 -12.76
C PRO A 85 -10.22 11.01 -12.23
N LEU A 86 -9.76 10.35 -11.16
CA LEU A 86 -10.59 9.40 -10.44
C LEU A 86 -11.68 10.14 -9.66
N THR A 87 -12.85 9.52 -9.58
CA THR A 87 -13.87 9.89 -8.59
C THR A 87 -13.37 9.55 -7.18
N GLU A 88 -14.02 10.10 -6.16
CA GLU A 88 -13.70 9.77 -4.76
C GLU A 88 -13.85 8.27 -4.47
N LEU A 89 -14.90 7.64 -5.01
CA LEU A 89 -15.13 6.21 -4.82
C LEU A 89 -14.06 5.37 -5.51
N GLU A 90 -13.65 5.73 -6.73
CA GLU A 90 -12.56 5.04 -7.43
C GLU A 90 -11.22 5.22 -6.71
N THR A 91 -10.92 6.43 -6.23
CA THR A 91 -9.71 6.73 -5.45
C THR A 91 -9.68 5.90 -4.16
N LYS A 92 -10.79 5.86 -3.43
CA LYS A 92 -10.94 5.06 -2.20
C LYS A 92 -10.78 3.57 -2.50
N THR A 93 -11.39 3.09 -3.58
CA THR A 93 -11.32 1.68 -3.98
C THR A 93 -9.89 1.30 -4.37
N LEU A 94 -9.19 2.16 -5.10
CA LEU A 94 -7.78 1.95 -5.46
C LEU A 94 -6.90 1.91 -4.19
N TYR A 95 -7.07 2.87 -3.28
CA TYR A 95 -6.32 2.94 -2.02
C TYR A 95 -6.55 1.71 -1.13
N GLN A 96 -7.80 1.28 -1.00
CA GLN A 96 -8.14 0.14 -0.14
C GLN A 96 -7.59 -1.19 -0.66
N ASN A 97 -7.40 -1.32 -1.97
CA ASN A 97 -6.95 -2.56 -2.59
C ASN A 97 -5.45 -2.58 -2.91
N SER A 98 -4.77 -1.42 -2.89
CA SER A 98 -3.32 -1.34 -3.13
C SER A 98 -2.53 -2.17 -2.12
N THR A 99 -1.41 -2.70 -2.61
CA THR A 99 -0.45 -3.46 -1.82
C THR A 99 0.21 -2.56 -0.79
N ALA A 100 0.18 -2.99 0.46
CA ALA A 100 0.95 -2.38 1.54
C ALA A 100 1.70 -3.46 2.32
N VAL A 101 2.78 -3.05 2.97
CA VAL A 101 3.54 -3.83 3.94
C VAL A 101 3.49 -3.13 5.30
N GLU A 102 3.29 -3.93 6.34
CA GLU A 102 3.30 -3.43 7.72
C GLU A 102 4.74 -3.26 8.20
N VAL A 103 5.14 -2.04 8.55
CA VAL A 103 6.52 -1.76 8.97
C VAL A 103 6.55 -0.78 10.14
N PRO A 104 7.59 -0.81 10.99
CA PRO A 104 7.79 0.23 11.99
C PRO A 104 7.91 1.61 11.35
N ARG A 105 7.46 2.64 12.07
CA ARG A 105 7.51 4.04 11.61
C ARG A 105 8.90 4.47 11.10
N ASP A 106 9.98 4.07 11.76
CA ASP A 106 11.34 4.46 11.35
C ASP A 106 11.79 3.78 10.05
N VAL A 107 11.25 2.60 9.73
CA VAL A 107 11.40 1.94 8.43
C VAL A 107 10.61 2.74 7.39
N HIS A 108 9.33 3.02 7.62
CA HIS A 108 8.49 3.77 6.67
C HIS A 108 9.07 5.16 6.34
N ILE A 109 9.49 5.94 7.36
CA ILE A 109 10.10 7.26 7.17
C ILE A 109 11.35 7.21 6.30
N ALA A 110 12.15 6.16 6.44
CA ALA A 110 13.39 6.01 5.66
C ALA A 110 13.12 5.68 4.18
N GLY A 111 11.91 5.24 3.83
CA GLY A 111 11.49 4.97 2.45
C GLY A 111 11.65 6.19 1.51
N PRO A 112 11.79 5.94 0.19
CA PRO A 112 12.06 6.98 -0.80
C PRO A 112 10.84 7.84 -1.11
N THR A 113 9.63 7.33 -0.82
CA THR A 113 8.35 7.98 -1.16
C THR A 113 7.62 8.52 0.08
N TYR A 114 8.25 8.46 1.26
CA TYR A 114 7.64 8.96 2.50
C TYR A 114 7.56 10.49 2.53
N GLY A 115 6.38 11.01 2.85
CA GLY A 115 6.15 12.44 3.04
C GLY A 115 6.59 13.27 1.83
N GLY A 116 7.37 14.32 2.06
CA GLY A 116 7.84 15.23 1.02
C GLY A 116 8.91 14.68 0.07
N LYS A 117 9.38 13.44 0.26
CA LYS A 117 10.41 12.84 -0.61
C LYS A 117 9.86 12.43 -1.98
N ASN A 118 8.56 12.13 -2.06
CA ASN A 118 7.92 11.73 -3.32
C ASN A 118 7.61 12.95 -4.20
N THR A 119 8.57 13.35 -5.02
CA THR A 119 8.45 14.54 -5.86
C THR A 119 7.42 14.33 -6.99
N PRO A 120 6.78 15.40 -7.51
CA PRO A 120 5.88 15.27 -8.67
C PRO A 120 6.52 14.61 -9.89
N ALA A 121 7.82 14.87 -10.14
CA ALA A 121 8.55 14.25 -11.25
C ALA A 121 8.70 12.72 -11.05
N GLN A 122 9.04 12.31 -9.82
CA GLN A 122 9.11 10.90 -9.45
C GLN A 122 7.74 10.21 -9.62
N ILE A 123 6.66 10.83 -9.14
CA ILE A 123 5.30 10.29 -9.26
C ILE A 123 4.94 10.03 -10.74
N GLN A 124 5.25 10.98 -11.63
CA GLN A 124 4.98 10.82 -13.07
C GLN A 124 5.84 9.71 -13.69
N GLN A 125 7.12 9.62 -13.32
CA GLN A 125 8.00 8.55 -13.77
C GLN A 125 7.52 7.18 -13.29
N ASP A 126 7.14 7.07 -12.01
CA ASP A 126 6.65 5.83 -11.40
C ASP A 126 5.31 5.40 -11.98
N ALA A 127 4.43 6.35 -12.28
CA ALA A 127 3.15 6.07 -12.91
C ALA A 127 3.33 5.52 -14.34
N ALA A 128 4.37 5.96 -15.05
CA ALA A 128 4.71 5.46 -16.38
C ALA A 128 5.40 4.08 -16.33
N ASP A 129 6.05 3.74 -15.22
CA ASP A 129 6.73 2.46 -15.00
C ASP A 129 6.51 1.94 -13.56
N LEU A 130 5.32 1.37 -13.32
CA LEU A 130 4.98 0.79 -12.02
C LEU A 130 5.89 -0.39 -11.64
N CYS A 131 6.46 -1.10 -12.62
CA CYS A 131 7.39 -2.19 -12.38
C CYS A 131 8.71 -1.66 -11.81
N GLY A 132 9.26 -0.62 -12.45
CA GLY A 132 10.42 0.11 -11.95
C GLY A 132 10.19 0.72 -10.57
N ALA A 133 9.00 1.28 -10.33
CA ALA A 133 8.63 1.82 -9.02
C ALA A 133 8.60 0.75 -7.92
N VAL A 134 7.95 -0.40 -8.16
CA VAL A 134 7.96 -1.54 -7.22
C VAL A 134 9.39 -2.03 -6.96
N CYS A 135 10.21 -2.13 -8.00
CA CYS A 135 11.59 -2.59 -7.87
C CYS A 135 12.39 -1.67 -6.95
N ARG A 136 12.41 -0.37 -7.25
CA ARG A 136 13.14 0.62 -6.45
C ARG A 136 12.64 0.71 -5.01
N ASP A 137 11.33 0.71 -4.80
CA ASP A 137 10.74 0.85 -3.47
C ASP A 137 11.02 -0.41 -2.62
N THR A 138 10.97 -1.61 -3.22
CA THR A 138 11.35 -2.86 -2.52
C THR A 138 12.85 -3.01 -2.28
N GLU A 139 13.71 -2.50 -3.17
CA GLU A 139 15.16 -2.42 -2.94
C GLU A 139 15.49 -1.49 -1.77
N ALA A 140 14.85 -0.33 -1.71
CA ALA A 140 14.98 0.59 -0.58
C ALA A 140 14.49 -0.05 0.72
N LEU A 141 13.32 -0.70 0.71
CA LEU A 141 12.80 -1.43 1.86
C LEU A 141 13.78 -2.52 2.32
N ARG A 142 14.31 -3.33 1.39
CA ARG A 142 15.28 -4.40 1.68
C ARG A 142 16.52 -3.84 2.36
N ALA A 143 17.14 -2.80 1.78
CA ALA A 143 18.34 -2.19 2.34
C ALA A 143 18.06 -1.60 3.74
N ASN A 144 16.91 -0.97 3.90
CA ASN A 144 16.46 -0.35 5.14
C ASN A 144 16.25 -1.36 6.27
N LEU A 145 15.56 -2.47 6.00
CA LEU A 145 15.37 -3.57 6.95
C LEU A 145 16.69 -4.28 7.27
N ASN A 146 17.50 -4.64 6.27
CA ASN A 146 18.80 -5.28 6.52
C ASN A 146 19.73 -4.41 7.37
N SER A 147 19.75 -3.09 7.15
CA SER A 147 20.56 -2.16 7.95
C SER A 147 20.15 -2.09 9.43
N ARG A 148 18.93 -2.53 9.76
CA ARG A 148 18.38 -2.61 11.12
C ARG A 148 18.50 -3.99 11.75
N GLY A 149 19.16 -4.94 11.07
CA GLY A 149 19.42 -6.28 11.60
C GLY A 149 18.29 -7.28 11.42
N TYR A 150 17.35 -7.02 10.51
CA TYR A 150 16.35 -8.01 10.15
C TYR A 150 17.02 -9.20 9.45
N ASP A 151 16.47 -10.39 9.67
CA ASP A 151 16.90 -11.59 8.98
C ASP A 151 16.69 -11.44 7.46
N SER A 152 17.76 -11.53 6.68
CA SER A 152 17.70 -11.24 5.24
C SER A 152 16.79 -12.21 4.48
N LYS A 153 16.62 -13.45 4.96
CA LYS A 153 15.68 -14.39 4.33
C LYS A 153 14.24 -13.93 4.54
N LEU A 154 13.88 -13.50 5.75
CA LEU A 154 12.57 -12.92 6.01
C LEU A 154 12.32 -11.65 5.18
N VAL A 155 13.33 -10.78 5.05
CA VAL A 155 13.25 -9.57 4.20
C VAL A 155 12.97 -9.95 2.73
N ASP A 156 13.69 -10.94 2.20
CA ASP A 156 13.49 -11.38 0.83
C ASP A 156 12.12 -12.05 0.62
N GLU A 157 11.63 -12.83 1.59
CA GLU A 157 10.27 -13.37 1.56
C GLU A 157 9.21 -12.27 1.56
N THR A 158 9.40 -11.19 2.32
CA THR A 158 8.50 -10.03 2.32
C THR A 158 8.52 -9.29 0.99
N VAL A 159 9.69 -9.05 0.41
CA VAL A 159 9.82 -8.45 -0.93
C VAL A 159 9.13 -9.33 -1.98
N GLN A 160 9.30 -10.65 -1.92
CA GLN A 160 8.63 -11.58 -2.83
C GLN A 160 7.10 -11.49 -2.71
N LYS A 161 6.55 -11.42 -1.49
CA LYS A 161 5.10 -11.25 -1.28
C LYS A 161 4.56 -9.95 -1.86
N ILE A 162 5.30 -8.84 -1.74
CA ILE A 162 4.94 -7.54 -2.34
C ILE A 162 4.87 -7.67 -3.87
N VAL A 163 5.92 -8.21 -4.47
CA VAL A 163 6.02 -8.39 -5.94
C VAL A 163 4.93 -9.34 -6.45
N GLU A 164 4.72 -10.47 -5.78
CA GLU A 164 3.69 -11.45 -6.15
C GLU A 164 2.29 -10.85 -6.06
N ARG A 165 1.98 -10.13 -4.98
CA ARG A 165 0.70 -9.45 -4.86
C ARG A 165 0.50 -8.42 -5.97
N ASN A 166 1.51 -7.59 -6.27
CA ASN A 166 1.43 -6.60 -7.34
C ASN A 166 1.26 -7.23 -8.73
N ARG A 167 1.81 -8.43 -8.97
CA ARG A 167 1.50 -9.23 -10.18
C ARG A 167 0.05 -9.68 -10.18
N ASN A 168 -0.40 -10.28 -9.08
CA ASN A 168 -1.75 -10.83 -8.96
C ASN A 168 -2.85 -9.77 -9.05
N THR A 169 -2.58 -8.53 -8.65
CA THR A 169 -3.52 -7.40 -8.75
C THR A 169 -3.37 -6.59 -10.04
N GLY A 170 -2.44 -6.96 -10.92
CA GLY A 170 -2.24 -6.31 -12.22
C GLY A 170 -1.49 -4.98 -12.17
N VAL A 171 -0.85 -4.63 -11.05
CA VAL A 171 0.02 -3.44 -10.92
C VAL A 171 1.28 -3.60 -11.77
N ILE A 172 1.85 -4.80 -11.81
CA ILE A 172 3.01 -5.14 -12.66
C ILE A 172 2.66 -6.36 -13.51
N LYS A 173 3.15 -6.37 -14.76
CA LYS A 173 2.87 -7.40 -15.78
C LYS A 173 3.99 -8.40 -15.91
#